data_AF-A0A0C2FDL7-F1
#
_entry.id   AF-A0A0C2FDL7-F1
#
_cell.length_a   1.000
_cell.length_b   1.000
_cell.length_c   1.000
_cell.angle_alpha   90.00
_cell.angle_beta   90.00
_cell.angle_gamma   90.00
#
_symmetry.space_group_name_H-M   'P 1'
#
loop_
_entity.id
_entity.type
_entity.pdbx_description
1 polymer ?
#
loop_
_entity_poly.entity_id
_entity_poly.type
_entity_poly.pdbx_seq_one_letter_code
_entity_poly.pdbx_strand_id
1 'polypeptide(L)'
;MPQGLVVISRSAVVEVDRLIEKNFVLVSRSEAFLELSLDEVTELLSKDDLHVISEKDVFNAAIRWIEHSSERTKTLEKIISCVRLHLLDKDFLVNNVARHPIILRSKRCREMVRSKINFPDFMRLNVPRH
;
A
#
# COMPACT_ATOMS: atom_id res chain seq x y z
N MET A 1 48.16 -5.90 9.73
CA MET A 1 47.86 -4.74 8.86
C MET A 1 46.60 -5.06 8.07
N PRO A 2 45.51 -4.28 8.22
CA PRO A 2 44.17 -4.62 7.77
C PRO A 2 43.89 -4.02 6.39
N GLN A 3 43.38 -4.80 5.42
CA GLN A 3 42.60 -4.31 4.27
C GLN A 3 41.75 -5.47 3.74
N GLY A 4 40.55 -5.67 4.30
CA GLY A 4 39.62 -6.71 3.86
C GLY A 4 38.15 -6.36 4.10
N LEU A 5 37.87 -5.09 4.34
CA LEU A 5 36.51 -4.56 4.49
C LEU A 5 36.22 -3.69 3.26
N VAL A 6 34.96 -3.70 2.81
CA VAL A 6 34.40 -2.85 1.74
C VAL A 6 34.52 -3.40 0.31
N VAL A 7 34.09 -4.64 0.06
CA VAL A 7 33.61 -5.03 -1.30
C VAL A 7 32.49 -6.08 -1.29
N ILE A 8 31.66 -6.15 -0.22
CA ILE A 8 30.34 -6.78 -0.36
C ILE A 8 29.42 -5.75 -1.02
N SER A 9 29.68 -5.62 -2.31
CA SER A 9 28.90 -5.09 -3.41
C SER A 9 27.56 -4.46 -3.05
N ARG A 10 27.49 -3.13 -3.22
CA ARG A 10 26.27 -2.37 -3.49
C ARG A 10 25.36 -3.01 -4.58
N SER A 11 25.85 -3.97 -5.36
CA SER A 11 25.12 -4.69 -6.42
C SER A 11 24.07 -5.69 -5.92
N ALA A 12 24.21 -6.28 -4.73
CA ALA A 12 23.22 -7.24 -4.23
C ALA A 12 21.91 -6.54 -3.80
N VAL A 13 22.02 -5.35 -3.21
CA VAL A 13 20.87 -4.57 -2.76
C VAL A 13 19.98 -4.17 -3.94
N VAL A 14 20.59 -3.76 -5.06
CA VAL A 14 19.84 -3.37 -6.28
C VAL A 14 19.13 -4.56 -6.92
N GLU A 15 19.72 -5.76 -6.85
CA GLU A 15 19.11 -6.97 -7.40
C GLU A 15 17.93 -7.46 -6.52
N VAL A 16 18.08 -7.35 -5.19
CA VAL A 16 17.03 -7.67 -4.23
C VAL A 16 15.85 -6.71 -4.39
N ASP A 17 16.12 -5.42 -4.57
CA ASP A 17 15.09 -4.42 -4.80
C ASP A 17 14.29 -4.73 -6.08
N ARG A 18 14.98 -5.06 -7.18
CA ARG A 18 14.35 -5.51 -8.44
C ARG A 18 13.58 -6.83 -8.31
N LEU A 19 14.03 -7.74 -7.45
CA LEU A 19 13.33 -8.99 -7.16
C LEU A 19 12.06 -8.76 -6.35
N ILE A 20 12.11 -7.83 -5.38
CA ILE A 20 10.95 -7.40 -4.60
C ILE A 20 9.96 -6.68 -5.50
N GLU A 21 10.41 -5.80 -6.40
CA GLU A 21 9.58 -5.12 -7.39
C GLU A 21 8.86 -6.14 -8.29
N LYS A 22 9.60 -7.13 -8.84
CA LYS A 22 9.05 -8.19 -9.71
C LYS A 22 8.14 -9.18 -8.98
N ASN A 23 8.33 -9.38 -7.68
CA ASN A 23 7.58 -10.35 -6.87
C ASN A 23 6.79 -9.68 -5.75
N PHE A 24 6.45 -8.40 -5.88
CA PHE A 24 5.84 -7.63 -4.79
C PHE A 24 4.58 -8.30 -4.25
N VAL A 25 3.77 -8.91 -5.11
CA VAL A 25 2.57 -9.65 -4.72
C VAL A 25 2.90 -10.87 -3.83
N LEU A 26 4.03 -11.53 -4.04
CA LEU A 26 4.49 -12.64 -3.19
C LEU A 26 5.09 -12.11 -1.89
N VAL A 27 5.91 -11.06 -1.97
CA VAL A 27 6.55 -10.44 -0.80
C VAL A 27 5.49 -9.86 0.14
N SER A 28 4.52 -9.11 -0.38
CA SER A 28 3.40 -8.55 0.38
C SER A 28 2.51 -9.60 1.07
N ARG A 29 2.52 -10.85 0.58
CA ARG A 29 1.84 -12.01 1.20
C ARG A 29 2.70 -12.74 2.22
N SER A 30 4.01 -12.53 2.22
CA SER A 30 4.93 -13.12 3.19
C SER A 30 4.77 -12.47 4.57
N GLU A 31 5.19 -13.18 5.61
CA GLU A 31 5.27 -12.65 6.98
C GLU A 31 6.41 -11.63 7.12
N ALA A 32 7.48 -11.79 6.35
CA ALA A 32 8.59 -10.82 6.31
C ALA A 32 8.11 -9.39 6.00
N PHE A 33 7.07 -9.24 5.16
CA PHE A 33 6.48 -7.94 4.89
C PHE A 33 5.76 -7.34 6.09
N LEU A 34 5.13 -8.17 6.94
CA LEU A 34 4.44 -7.74 8.16
C LEU A 34 5.42 -7.26 9.24
N GLU A 35 6.63 -7.81 9.23
CA GLU A 35 7.74 -7.44 10.10
C GLU A 35 8.46 -6.16 9.66
N LEU A 36 8.25 -5.69 8.42
CA LEU A 36 8.86 -4.46 7.94
C LEU A 36 8.44 -3.24 8.79
N SER A 37 9.39 -2.34 8.97
CA SER A 37 9.16 -1.05 9.62
C SER A 37 8.31 -0.13 8.75
N LEU A 38 7.68 0.85 9.38
CA LEU A 38 6.87 1.84 8.66
C LEU A 38 7.63 2.49 7.51
N ASP A 39 8.89 2.88 7.74
CA ASP A 39 9.69 3.58 6.74
C ASP A 39 9.95 2.70 5.52
N GLU A 40 10.30 1.44 5.74
CA GLU A 40 10.54 0.46 4.68
C GLU A 40 9.28 0.16 3.88
N VAL A 41 8.13 -0.05 4.55
CA VAL A 41 6.85 -0.26 3.85
C VAL A 41 6.44 0.99 3.10
N THR A 42 6.65 2.18 3.66
CA THR A 42 6.32 3.45 3.00
C THR A 42 7.17 3.64 1.75
N GLU A 43 8.48 3.42 1.83
CA GLU A 43 9.39 3.50 0.69
C GLU A 43 8.98 2.50 -0.38
N LEU A 44 8.73 1.25 0.02
CA LEU A 44 8.40 0.16 -0.88
C LEU A 44 7.04 0.38 -1.57
N LEU A 45 6.00 0.83 -0.86
CA LEU A 45 4.70 1.21 -1.44
C LEU A 45 4.78 2.48 -2.29
N SER A 46 5.74 3.37 -2.02
CA SER A 46 5.94 4.59 -2.79
C SER A 46 6.71 4.36 -4.10
N LYS A 47 7.29 3.17 -4.32
CA LYS A 47 7.99 2.85 -5.58
C LYS A 47 6.99 2.79 -6.75
N ASP A 48 7.29 3.54 -7.81
CA ASP A 48 6.53 3.53 -9.07
C ASP A 48 6.80 2.27 -9.91
N ASP A 49 7.96 1.63 -9.72
CA ASP A 49 8.42 0.45 -10.47
C ASP A 49 7.96 -0.90 -9.90
N LEU A 50 7.01 -0.91 -8.97
CA LEU A 50 6.39 -2.14 -8.48
C LEU A 50 5.71 -2.87 -9.64
N HIS A 51 6.10 -4.13 -9.90
CA HIS A 51 5.51 -4.96 -10.94
C HIS A 51 4.18 -5.56 -10.48
N VAL A 52 3.24 -4.69 -10.14
CA VAL A 52 1.90 -5.05 -9.71
C VAL A 52 0.96 -5.07 -10.91
N ILE A 53 0.12 -6.10 -10.99
CA ILE A 53 -0.90 -6.22 -12.04
C ILE A 53 -1.94 -5.11 -11.87
N SER A 54 -2.17 -4.65 -10.64
CA SER A 54 -3.02 -3.51 -10.32
C SER A 54 -2.63 -2.93 -8.97
N GLU A 55 -2.84 -1.62 -8.79
CA GLU A 55 -2.71 -0.94 -7.49
C GLU A 55 -3.64 -1.51 -6.41
N LYS A 56 -4.57 -2.40 -6.80
CA LYS A 56 -5.39 -3.21 -5.88
C LYS A 56 -4.50 -4.07 -4.98
N ASP A 57 -3.43 -4.66 -5.51
CA ASP A 57 -2.49 -5.48 -4.74
C ASP A 57 -1.69 -4.61 -3.75
N VAL A 58 -1.27 -3.41 -4.18
CA VAL A 58 -0.58 -2.43 -3.33
C VAL A 58 -1.48 -2.00 -2.16
N PHE A 59 -2.75 -1.71 -2.45
CA PHE A 59 -3.74 -1.41 -1.42
C PHE A 59 -3.92 -2.59 -0.46
N ASN A 60 -4.15 -3.80 -0.96
CA ASN A 60 -4.34 -4.98 -0.11
C ASN A 60 -3.12 -5.24 0.78
N ALA A 61 -1.90 -5.07 0.25
CA ALA A 61 -0.66 -5.17 1.01
C ALA A 61 -0.62 -4.13 2.14
N ALA A 62 -0.88 -2.87 1.82
CA ALA A 62 -0.95 -1.77 2.79
C ALA A 62 -1.94 -2.06 3.92
N ILE A 63 -3.17 -2.48 3.59
CA ILE A 63 -4.20 -2.86 4.56
C ILE A 63 -3.70 -3.99 5.45
N ARG A 64 -3.17 -5.07 4.85
CA ARG A 64 -2.68 -6.25 5.57
C ARG A 64 -1.58 -5.89 6.58
N TRP A 65 -0.66 -5.00 6.20
CA TRP A 65 0.40 -4.53 7.09
C TRP A 65 -0.11 -3.72 8.28
N ILE A 66 -1.16 -2.91 8.06
CA ILE A 66 -1.80 -2.11 9.10
C ILE A 66 -2.63 -3.01 10.03
N GLU A 67 -3.40 -3.94 9.48
CA GLU A 67 -4.22 -4.87 10.26
C GLU A 67 -3.38 -5.81 11.13
N HIS A 68 -2.10 -6.01 10.80
CA HIS A 68 -1.18 -6.76 11.64
C HIS A 68 -0.96 -6.13 13.01
N SER A 69 -1.07 -4.81 13.16
CA SER A 69 -0.93 -4.16 14.48
C SER A 69 -1.81 -2.92 14.62
N SER A 70 -2.66 -2.93 15.65
CA SER A 70 -3.60 -1.85 15.97
C SER A 70 -2.91 -0.49 16.21
N GLU A 71 -1.64 -0.45 16.62
CA GLU A 71 -0.88 0.81 16.75
C GLU A 71 -0.56 1.45 15.40
N ARG A 72 -0.43 0.65 14.34
CA ARG A 72 -0.19 1.08 12.96
C ARG A 72 -1.44 1.72 12.34
N THR A 73 -2.60 1.65 12.97
CA THR A 73 -3.79 2.38 12.51
C THR A 73 -3.57 3.90 12.47
N LYS A 74 -2.67 4.43 13.32
CA LYS A 74 -2.28 5.85 13.31
C LYS A 74 -1.49 6.24 12.05
N THR A 75 -0.82 5.28 11.42
CA THR A 75 0.04 5.50 10.26
C THR A 75 -0.67 5.15 8.95
N LEU A 76 -1.91 4.67 9.03
CA LEU A 76 -2.82 4.45 7.91
C LEU A 76 -2.83 5.62 6.92
N GLU A 77 -2.94 6.85 7.41
CA GLU A 77 -2.99 8.03 6.54
C GLU A 77 -1.73 8.17 5.67
N LYS A 78 -0.56 7.91 6.26
CA LYS A 78 0.72 7.99 5.56
C LYS A 78 0.83 6.86 4.53
N ILE A 79 0.49 5.64 4.93
CA ILE A 79 0.53 4.46 4.07
C ILE A 79 -0.44 4.60 2.88
N ILE A 80 -1.69 4.99 3.12
CA ILE A 80 -2.69 5.18 2.06
C ILE A 80 -2.34 6.35 1.14
N SER A 81 -1.59 7.34 1.64
CA SER A 81 -1.06 8.42 0.79
C SER A 81 0.04 7.95 -0.16
N CYS A 82 0.74 6.86 0.15
CA CYS A 82 1.71 6.25 -0.77
C CYS A 82 1.02 5.42 -1.85
N VAL A 83 -0.15 4.85 -1.57
CA VAL A 83 -0.95 4.13 -2.56
C VAL A 83 -1.50 5.10 -3.60
N ARG A 84 -1.31 4.82 -4.88
CA ARG A 84 -1.80 5.66 -5.97
C ARG A 84 -3.28 5.39 -6.20
N LEU A 85 -4.12 5.93 -5.33
CA LEU A 85 -5.58 5.79 -5.41
C LEU A 85 -6.16 6.21 -6.77
N HIS A 86 -5.47 7.07 -7.51
CA HIS A 86 -5.88 7.51 -8.85
C HIS A 86 -5.70 6.44 -9.94
N LEU A 87 -4.86 5.43 -9.71
CA LEU A 87 -4.65 4.29 -10.60
C LEU A 87 -5.60 3.12 -10.28
N LEU A 88 -6.34 3.19 -9.16
CA LEU A 88 -7.35 2.20 -8.82
C LEU A 88 -8.62 2.41 -9.65
N ASP A 89 -9.25 1.29 -10.04
CA ASP A 89 -10.59 1.32 -10.62
C ASP A 89 -11.58 2.04 -9.70
N LYS A 90 -12.44 2.86 -10.30
CA LYS A 90 -13.51 3.58 -9.57
C LYS A 90 -14.41 2.61 -8.81
N ASP A 91 -14.75 1.48 -9.43
CA ASP A 91 -15.58 0.45 -8.81
C ASP A 91 -14.88 -0.15 -7.57
N PHE A 92 -13.57 -0.34 -7.63
CA PHE A 92 -12.80 -0.82 -6.49
C PHE A 92 -12.67 0.23 -5.39
N LEU A 93 -12.43 1.50 -5.74
CA LEU A 93 -12.40 2.61 -4.78
C LEU A 93 -13.73 2.72 -4.01
N VAL A 94 -14.85 2.60 -4.72
CA VAL A 94 -16.20 2.77 -4.16
C VAL A 94 -16.63 1.52 -3.39
N ASN A 95 -16.47 0.33 -3.96
CA ASN A 95 -16.99 -0.90 -3.36
C ASN A 95 -16.05 -1.56 -2.36
N ASN A 96 -14.73 -1.31 -2.43
CA ASN A 96 -13.76 -1.91 -1.53
C ASN A 96 -13.13 -0.86 -0.62
N VAL A 97 -12.41 0.11 -1.19
CA VAL A 97 -11.60 1.07 -0.41
C VAL A 97 -12.47 1.94 0.50
N ALA A 98 -13.50 2.59 -0.05
CA ALA A 98 -14.39 3.49 0.68
C ALA A 98 -15.25 2.75 1.72
N ARG A 99 -15.48 1.45 1.53
CA ARG A 99 -16.25 0.59 2.45
C ARG A 99 -15.35 -0.15 3.45
N HIS A 100 -14.04 -0.04 3.32
CA HIS A 100 -13.11 -0.76 4.18
C HIS A 100 -13.20 -0.24 5.62
N PRO A 101 -13.34 -1.09 6.64
CA PRO A 101 -13.55 -0.67 8.03
C PRO A 101 -12.44 0.25 8.55
N ILE A 102 -11.18 0.00 8.17
CA ILE A 102 -10.05 0.82 8.62
C ILE A 102 -10.08 2.23 8.00
N ILE A 103 -10.50 2.33 6.73
CA ILE A 103 -10.67 3.60 6.03
C ILE A 103 -11.85 4.35 6.66
N LEU A 104 -12.97 3.67 6.92
CA LEU A 104 -14.14 4.26 7.56
C LEU A 104 -13.84 4.83 8.95
N ARG A 105 -12.95 4.18 9.71
CA ARG A 105 -12.49 4.67 11.03
C ARG A 105 -11.69 5.97 10.93
N SER A 106 -10.93 6.20 9.86
CA SER A 106 -10.14 7.43 9.68
C SER A 106 -10.89 8.45 8.81
N LYS A 107 -11.20 9.61 9.40
CA LYS A 107 -11.85 10.71 8.65
C LYS A 107 -11.00 11.15 7.46
N ARG A 108 -9.68 11.29 7.65
CA ARG A 108 -8.79 11.81 6.62
C ARG A 108 -8.63 10.86 5.43
N CYS A 109 -8.58 9.55 5.69
CA CYS A 109 -8.55 8.54 4.63
C CYS A 109 -9.84 8.55 3.81
N ARG A 110 -11.01 8.67 4.48
CA ARG A 110 -12.30 8.82 3.77
C ARG A 110 -12.31 10.05 2.87
N GLU A 111 -11.79 11.18 3.33
CA GLU A 111 -11.71 12.40 2.54
C GLU A 111 -10.77 12.24 1.34
N MET A 112 -9.63 11.57 1.53
CA MET A 112 -8.67 11.29 0.47
C MET A 112 -9.26 10.41 -0.63
N VAL A 113 -9.96 9.34 -0.24
CA VAL A 113 -10.68 8.45 -1.16
C VAL A 113 -11.82 9.20 -1.85
N ARG A 114 -12.61 9.98 -1.09
CA ARG A 114 -13.70 10.79 -1.62
C ARG A 114 -13.21 11.82 -2.65
N SER A 115 -12.04 12.41 -2.43
CA SER A 115 -11.45 13.36 -3.38
C SER A 115 -11.09 12.71 -4.73
N LYS A 116 -10.90 11.38 -4.76
CA LYS A 116 -10.61 10.62 -5.99
C LYS A 116 -11.85 10.01 -6.64
N ILE A 117 -12.98 9.97 -5.93
CA ILE A 117 -14.26 9.47 -6.45
C ILE A 117 -15.05 10.61 -7.08
N ASN A 118 -15.57 10.41 -8.30
CA ASN A 118 -16.40 11.42 -8.96
C ASN A 118 -17.81 11.48 -8.34
N PHE A 119 -18.48 12.62 -8.44
CA PHE A 119 -19.84 12.83 -7.91
C PHE A 119 -20.86 11.70 -8.23
N PRO A 120 -20.96 11.17 -9.46
CA PRO A 120 -21.87 10.06 -9.78
C PRO A 120 -21.55 8.76 -9.02
N ASP A 121 -20.27 8.45 -8.78
CA ASP A 121 -19.88 7.27 -7.99
C ASP A 121 -20.12 7.48 -6.49
N PHE A 122 -20.01 8.72 -6.00
CA PHE A 122 -20.37 9.05 -4.61
C PHE A 122 -21.86 8.81 -4.32
N MET A 123 -22.74 9.10 -5.28
CA MET A 123 -24.17 8.83 -5.13
C MET A 123 -24.42 7.33 -4.98
N ARG A 124 -23.69 6.46 -5.71
CA ARG A 124 -23.79 4.99 -5.58
C ARG A 124 -23.47 4.46 -4.18
N LEU A 125 -22.60 5.13 -3.41
CA LEU A 125 -22.31 4.76 -2.01
C LEU A 125 -23.50 4.99 -1.08
N ASN A 126 -24.36 5.96 -1.39
CA ASN A 126 -25.47 6.36 -0.54
C ASN A 126 -26.78 5.66 -0.92
N VAL A 127 -26.79 4.88 -2.00
CA VAL A 127 -27.94 4.05 -2.36
C VAL A 127 -27.85 2.72 -1.60
N PRO A 128 -28.80 2.41 -0.69
CA PRO A 128 -28.85 1.08 -0.11
C PRO A 128 -29.07 0.06 -1.23
N ARG A 129 -28.17 -0.95 -1.32
CA ARG A 129 -28.39 -2.10 -2.21
C ARG A 129 -29.58 -2.87 -1.62
N HIS A 130 -30.73 -2.74 -2.26
CA HIS A 130 -31.96 -3.46 -1.95
C HIS A 130 -31.86 -4.91 -2.43
#